data_AF-A0A2S3WA47-F1
#
_entry.id   AF-A0A2S3WA47-F1
#
_cell.length_a   1.000
_cell.length_b   1.000
_cell.length_c   1.000
_cell.angle_alpha   90.00
_cell.angle_beta   90.00
_cell.angle_gamma   90.00
#
_symmetry.space_group_name_H-M   'P 1'
#
loop_
_entity.id
_entity.type
_entity.pdbx_description
1 polymer ?
#
loop_
_entity_poly.entity_id
_entity_poly.type
_entity_poly.pdbx_seq_one_letter_code
_entity_poly.pdbx_strand_id
1 'polypeptide(L)'
;MITAKTGKARWPSENMYNESTLISNAGYSYHDASNQYAIGPSYEFSTIGSDAMYSAWGLRGEWLHTLSATRMFKLEGDYKNMLYKHEININLDGGVSL
;
A
#
# COMPACT_ATOMS: atom_id res chain seq x y z
N MET A 1 -8.57 -2.10 9.50
CA MET A 1 -8.63 -0.65 9.79
C MET A 1 -8.52 0.08 8.46
N ILE A 2 -9.43 1.01 8.17
CA ILE A 2 -9.42 1.81 6.93
C ILE A 2 -8.88 3.20 7.31
N THR A 3 -7.87 3.67 6.59
CA THR A 3 -7.25 4.98 6.82
C THR A 3 -7.30 5.75 5.51
N ALA A 4 -8.04 6.86 5.52
CA ALA A 4 -8.07 7.82 4.44
C ALA A 4 -7.21 9.02 4.82
N LYS A 5 -6.26 9.39 3.97
CA LYS A 5 -5.48 10.63 4.11
C LYS A 5 -5.83 11.55 2.95
N THR A 6 -6.32 12.74 3.29
CA THR A 6 -6.59 13.82 2.33
C THR A 6 -5.64 14.97 2.65
N GLY A 7 -4.70 15.23 1.74
CA GLY A 7 -3.84 16.41 1.83
C GLY A 7 -4.55 17.60 1.19
N LYS A 8 -4.94 18.60 1.99
CA LYS A 8 -5.56 19.83 1.48
C LYS A 8 -4.52 20.96 1.53
N ALA A 9 -3.96 21.36 0.40
CA ALA A 9 -3.13 22.55 0.33
C ALA A 9 -4.00 23.78 0.64
N ARG A 10 -3.59 24.58 1.64
CA ARG A 10 -4.34 25.73 2.14
C ARG A 10 -3.90 27.01 1.44
N TRP A 11 -4.05 27.10 0.11
CA TRP A 11 -3.94 28.36 -0.64
C TRP A 11 -4.92 28.39 -1.83
N PRO A 12 -5.48 29.57 -2.20
CA PRO A 12 -6.73 29.66 -2.97
C PRO A 12 -6.60 29.38 -4.48
N SER A 13 -5.42 29.04 -5.00
CA SER A 13 -5.12 29.04 -6.44
C SER A 13 -4.79 27.67 -7.05
N GLU A 14 -4.79 26.58 -6.29
CA GLU A 14 -4.40 25.24 -6.76
C GLU A 14 -5.50 24.21 -6.49
N ASN A 15 -6.65 24.41 -7.12
CA ASN A 15 -7.77 23.47 -7.06
C ASN A 15 -7.56 22.22 -7.95
N MET A 16 -6.35 21.99 -8.46
CA MET A 16 -6.05 20.97 -9.48
C MET A 16 -5.21 19.78 -8.99
N TYR A 17 -4.74 19.79 -7.73
CA TYR A 17 -3.90 18.72 -7.18
C TYR A 17 -4.46 18.24 -5.84
N ASN A 18 -5.67 17.67 -5.86
CA ASN A 18 -6.22 17.00 -4.68
C ASN A 18 -5.74 15.55 -4.65
N GLU A 19 -4.68 15.27 -3.88
CA GLU A 19 -4.20 13.91 -3.67
C GLU A 19 -5.01 13.23 -2.56
N SER A 20 -5.73 12.17 -2.93
CA SER A 20 -6.44 11.31 -1.98
C SER A 20 -5.82 9.92 -2.00
N THR A 21 -5.42 9.45 -0.84
CA THR A 21 -4.92 8.08 -0.68
C THR A 21 -5.83 7.34 0.28
N LEU A 22 -6.43 6.26 -0.22
CA LEU A 22 -7.24 5.33 0.52
C LEU A 22 -6.41 4.07 0.79
N ILE A 23 -6.18 3.79 2.07
CA ILE A 23 -5.49 2.56 2.49
C ILE A 23 -6.48 1.72 3.28
N SER A 24 -6.76 0.53 2.77
CA SER A 24 -7.56 -0.49 3.42
C SER A 24 -6.64 -1.62 3.87
N ASN A 25 -6.62 -1.89 5.17
CA ASN A 25 -5.86 -3.00 5.72
C ASN A 25 -6.81 -3.97 6.42
N ALA A 26 -6.72 -5.24 6.05
CA ALA A 26 -7.40 -6.33 6.73
C ALA A 26 -6.33 -7.30 7.23
N GLY A 27 -6.54 -7.91 8.38
CA GLY A 27 -5.57 -8.86 8.90
C GLY A 27 -6.08 -9.53 10.16
N TYR A 28 -5.52 -10.69 10.39
CA TYR A 28 -5.77 -11.47 11.59
C TYR A 28 -4.44 -11.70 12.29
N SER A 29 -4.44 -11.51 13.61
CA SER A 29 -3.32 -11.85 14.46
C SER A 29 -3.79 -12.86 15.50
N TYR A 30 -2.96 -13.87 15.72
CA TYR A 30 -3.15 -14.90 16.72
C TYR A 30 -1.94 -14.89 17.66
N HIS A 31 -2.20 -14.87 18.96
CA HIS A 31 -1.16 -14.92 19.97
C HIS A 31 -1.43 -16.05 20.95
N ASP A 32 -0.40 -16.85 21.17
CA ASP A 32 -0.31 -17.90 22.18
C ASP A 32 0.92 -17.63 23.08
N ALA A 33 1.06 -18.35 24.20
CA ALA A 33 2.06 -18.09 25.25
C ALA A 33 3.51 -17.92 24.75
N SER A 34 3.88 -18.60 23.66
CA SER A 34 5.22 -18.54 23.07
C SER A 34 5.25 -18.21 21.58
N ASN A 35 4.09 -17.99 20.94
CA ASN A 35 4.01 -17.76 19.50
C ASN A 35 3.07 -16.62 19.17
N GLN A 36 3.45 -15.76 18.23
CA GLN A 36 2.56 -14.78 17.61
C GLN A 36 2.63 -14.94 16.11
N TYR A 37 1.46 -15.04 15.49
CA TYR A 37 1.34 -15.05 14.04
C TYR A 37 0.45 -13.89 13.65
N ALA A 38 0.88 -13.08 12.68
CA ALA A 38 0.03 -12.07 12.10
C ALA A 38 0.12 -12.20 10.59
N ILE A 39 -1.04 -12.20 9.93
CA ILE A 39 -1.11 -12.15 8.48
C ILE A 39 -2.19 -11.14 8.10
N GLY A 40 -1.90 -10.33 7.09
CA GLY A 40 -2.84 -9.31 6.67
C GLY A 40 -2.63 -8.86 5.24
N PRO A 41 -3.64 -8.95 4.37
CA PRO A 41 -3.63 -8.22 3.12
C PRO A 41 -3.80 -6.71 3.36
N SER A 42 -3.07 -5.93 2.58
CA SER A 42 -3.24 -4.48 2.46
C SER A 42 -3.65 -4.13 1.03
N TYR A 43 -4.45 -3.09 0.88
CA TYR A 43 -4.82 -2.53 -0.39
C TYR A 43 -4.73 -1.01 -0.30
N GLU A 44 -4.00 -0.42 -1.23
CA GLU A 44 -3.73 1.00 -1.32
C GLU A 44 -4.23 1.50 -2.67
N PHE A 45 -4.98 2.59 -2.64
CA PHE A 45 -5.50 3.24 -3.82
C PHE A 45 -5.25 4.73 -3.71
N SER A 46 -4.53 5.29 -4.69
CA SER A 46 -4.19 6.71 -4.72
C SER A 46 -4.74 7.37 -5.97
N THR A 47 -5.39 8.52 -5.77
CA THR A 47 -5.94 9.37 -6.81
C THR A 47 -5.33 10.76 -6.70
N ILE A 48 -4.90 11.34 -7.82
CA ILE A 48 -4.40 12.72 -7.89
C ILE A 48 -5.38 13.52 -8.75
N GLY A 49 -6.16 14.42 -8.14
CA GLY A 49 -7.14 15.24 -8.86
C GLY A 49 -8.23 14.41 -9.54
N SER A 50 -8.38 14.55 -10.87
CA SER A 50 -9.37 13.86 -11.70
C SER A 50 -8.95 12.45 -12.14
N ASP A 51 -7.67 12.09 -11.96
CA ASP A 51 -7.08 10.87 -12.52
C ASP A 51 -6.66 9.87 -11.44
N ALA A 52 -7.08 8.61 -11.62
CA ALA A 52 -6.77 7.50 -10.74
C ALA A 52 -5.36 6.96 -11.05
N MET A 53 -4.41 7.18 -10.14
CA MET A 53 -2.99 7.12 -10.48
C MET A 53 -2.37 5.72 -10.30
N TYR A 54 -2.70 5.02 -9.21
CA TYR A 54 -2.25 3.63 -9.01
C TYR A 54 -3.06 2.90 -7.94
N SER A 55 -3.08 1.57 -8.05
CA SER A 55 -3.46 0.69 -6.96
C SER A 55 -2.28 -0.20 -6.57
N ALA A 56 -2.13 -0.49 -5.30
CA ALA A 56 -1.16 -1.46 -4.83
C ALA A 56 -1.85 -2.44 -3.90
N TRP A 57 -1.54 -3.72 -4.09
CA TRP A 57 -1.94 -4.76 -3.16
C TRP A 57 -0.69 -5.23 -2.42
N GLY A 58 -0.84 -5.41 -1.12
CA GLY A 58 0.19 -5.93 -0.26
C GLY A 58 -0.30 -7.11 0.55
N LEU A 59 0.63 -7.92 1.00
CA LEU A 59 0.41 -8.99 1.96
C LEU A 59 1.59 -8.98 2.90
N ARG A 60 1.30 -8.88 4.20
CA ARG A 60 2.29 -9.02 5.25
C ARG A 60 2.04 -10.28 6.04
N GLY A 61 3.11 -11.00 6.33
CA GLY A 61 3.15 -12.13 7.25
C GLY A 61 4.23 -11.89 8.29
N GLU A 62 3.89 -12.07 9.56
CA GLU A 62 4.80 -11.96 10.68
C GLU A 62 4.66 -13.18 11.57
N TRP A 63 5.78 -13.75 11.99
CA TRP A 63 5.85 -14.81 12.98
C TRP A 63 6.88 -14.46 14.06
N LEU A 64 6.41 -14.44 15.30
CA LEU A 64 7.21 -14.28 16.48
C LEU A 64 7.23 -15.60 17.25
N HIS A 65 8.41 -16.09 17.58
CA HIS A 65 8.59 -17.26 18.42
C HIS A 65 9.47 -16.91 19.62
N THR A 66 8.90 -17.04 20.82
CA THR A 66 9.59 -16.80 22.08
C THR A 66 10.23 -18.09 22.55
N LEU A 67 11.55 -18.19 22.43
CA LEU A 67 12.34 -19.35 22.84
C LEU A 67 12.59 -19.38 24.36
N SER A 68 12.69 -18.20 24.99
CA SER A 68 12.86 -18.01 26.44
C SER A 68 12.46 -16.60 26.82
N ALA A 69 12.34 -16.29 28.12
CA ALA A 69 12.02 -14.95 28.62
C ALA A 69 13.00 -13.85 28.11
N THR A 70 14.19 -14.24 27.62
CA THR A 70 15.22 -13.34 27.10
C THR A 70 15.59 -13.57 25.64
N ARG A 71 14.98 -14.55 24.95
CA ARG A 71 15.32 -14.91 23.58
C ARG A 71 14.06 -15.02 22.73
N MET A 72 14.02 -14.23 21.67
CA MET A 72 12.90 -14.17 20.75
C MET A 72 13.41 -14.22 19.33
N PHE A 73 12.71 -14.95 18.48
CA PHE A 73 12.92 -15.03 17.05
C PHE A 73 11.76 -14.33 16.35
N LYS A 74 12.07 -13.47 15.39
CA LYS A 74 11.07 -12.77 14.59
C LYS A 74 11.35 -13.01 13.11
N LEU A 75 10.32 -13.41 12.39
CA LEU A 75 10.33 -13.56 10.95
C LEU A 75 9.27 -12.63 10.37
N GLU A 76 9.68 -11.76 9.45
CA GLU A 76 8.81 -10.83 8.74
C GLU A 76 8.93 -11.10 7.25
N GLY A 77 7.78 -11.17 6.58
CA GLY A 77 7.67 -11.23 5.14
C GLY A 77 6.67 -10.17 4.69
N ASP A 78 7.11 -9.30 3.79
CA ASP A 78 6.24 -8.35 3.12
C ASP A 78 6.27 -8.60 1.62
N TYR A 79 5.10 -8.58 1.01
CA TYR A 79 4.92 -8.67 -0.42
C TYR A 79 4.05 -7.51 -0.85
N LYS A 80 4.61 -6.53 -1.58
CA LYS A 80 3.86 -5.43 -2.18
C LYS A 80 3.97 -5.52 -3.69
N ASN A 81 2.84 -5.57 -4.37
CA ASN A 81 2.77 -5.48 -5.81
C ASN A 81 2.00 -4.21 -6.20
N MET A 82 2.73 -3.32 -6.87
CA MET A 82 2.21 -2.04 -7.33
C MET A 82 1.63 -2.25 -8.73
N LEU A 83 0.30 -2.21 -8.82
CA LEU A 83 -0.40 -2.17 -10.09
C LEU A 83 -0.46 -0.71 -10.52
N TYR A 84 0.63 -0.26 -11.15
CA TYR A 84 0.56 0.95 -11.95
C TYR A 84 -0.47 0.67 -13.05
N LYS A 85 -1.57 1.44 -13.06
CA LYS A 85 -2.33 1.66 -14.28
C LYS A 85 -1.47 2.51 -15.20
N HIS A 86 -0.42 1.92 -15.75
CA HIS A 86 0.01 2.32 -17.07
C HIS A 86 -1.12 1.83 -17.96
N GLU A 87 -2.10 2.69 -18.24
CA GLU A 87 -2.76 2.58 -19.53
C GLU A 87 -1.63 2.50 -20.54
N ILE A 88 -1.43 1.29 -21.03
CA ILE A 88 -0.82 0.96 -22.31
C ILE A 88 -0.94 2.17 -23.22
N ASN A 89 0.15 2.94 -23.24
CA ASN A 89 0.35 4.02 -24.18
C ASN A 89 0.67 3.35 -25.53
N ILE A 90 -0.34 2.73 -26.14
CA ILE A 90 -0.24 2.14 -27.48
C ILE A 90 -0.54 3.18 -28.58
N ASN A 91 -0.49 4.48 -28.27
CA ASN A 91 -0.69 5.56 -29.25
C ASN A 91 0.29 6.74 -29.14
N LEU A 92 1.40 6.60 -28.41
CA LEU A 92 2.60 7.40 -28.69
C LEU A 92 3.58 6.51 -29.43
N ASP A 93 3.09 6.07 -30.61
CA ASP A 93 3.91 5.64 -31.71
C ASP A 93 5.05 6.65 -31.84
N GLY A 94 6.28 6.16 -31.78
CA GLY A 94 7.48 6.95 -31.95
C GLY A 94 7.52 7.47 -33.38
N GLY A 95 6.71 8.47 -33.69
CA GLY A 95 6.79 9.31 -34.88
C GLY A 95 7.96 10.27 -34.74
N VAL A 96 9.17 9.73 -34.54
CA VAL A 96 10.39 10.42 -34.91
C VAL A 96 10.59 10.19 -36.40
N SER A 97 10.39 11.29 -37.12
CA SER A 97 10.68 11.56 -38.52
C SER A 97 11.63 10.62 -39.26
N LEU A 98 11.26 10.27 -40.49
CA LEU A 98 12.10 10.39 -41.69
C LEU A 98 11.26 10.90 -42.86
#